data_AF-A0A5E3WPH5-F1
#
_entry.id   AF-A0A5E3WPH5-F1
#
_cell.length_a   1.000
_cell.length_b   1.000
_cell.length_c   1.000
_cell.angle_alpha   90.00
_cell.angle_beta   90.00
_cell.angle_gamma   90.00
#
_symmetry.space_group_name_H-M   'P 1'
#
loop_
_entity.id
_entity.type
_entity.pdbx_description
1 polymer ?
#
loop_
_entity_poly.entity_id
_entity_poly.type
_entity_poly.pdbx_seq_one_letter_code
_entity_poly.pdbx_strand_id
1 'polypeptide(L)'
;MVSASLLVLSLGALSAFAAPSKRQSADNGSCRALQTTCAGSVKSDLSDAWNIKACVFGATCFGGQHPVDGFLAAVYADRGLSGTAPQSVNLPRVTTSLFNSISTDGKTVSQQNFIDGYYSSLDATGGPYPTSAQYVIDLFGNLQDWTAFCNAAIPFQNFADYFQYSSSVSSSNCGVATAGILSPVTSEASAVFTSVLASTFTSRASSAVTSQVSSVSASVPSSAVTSRASQVSSAVTSALPASAVTSRASSAVATAPSVETTAA
;
A
#
# COMPACT_ATOMS: atom_id res chain seq x y z
N MET A 1 -48.84 42.99 12.28
CA MET A 1 -49.24 41.66 11.78
C MET A 1 -47.96 40.87 11.58
N VAL A 2 -47.70 39.94 12.49
CA VAL A 2 -46.48 39.14 12.58
C VAL A 2 -46.81 37.80 11.91
N SER A 3 -46.07 37.41 10.88
CA SER A 3 -46.25 36.09 10.26
C SER A 3 -44.91 35.37 10.18
N ALA A 4 -44.93 34.15 10.71
CA ALA A 4 -43.81 33.43 11.26
C ALA A 4 -42.97 32.69 10.20
N SER A 5 -41.65 32.81 10.31
CA SER A 5 -40.67 32.01 9.58
C SER A 5 -40.58 30.63 10.19
N LEU A 6 -41.11 29.62 9.50
CA LEU A 6 -40.98 28.20 9.83
C LEU A 6 -39.58 27.70 9.46
N LEU A 7 -38.76 27.48 10.48
CA LEU A 7 -37.41 26.93 10.40
C LEU A 7 -37.52 25.40 10.45
N VAL A 8 -37.52 24.74 9.29
CA VAL A 8 -37.54 23.28 9.18
C VAL A 8 -36.13 22.75 9.44
N LEU A 9 -35.89 22.26 10.65
CA LEU A 9 -34.69 21.51 11.02
C LEU A 9 -34.82 20.07 10.51
N SER A 10 -34.28 19.79 9.32
CA SER A 10 -34.10 18.43 8.83
C SER A 10 -32.91 17.77 9.56
N LEU A 11 -33.22 16.90 10.53
CA LEU A 11 -32.28 15.95 11.11
C LEU A 11 -31.95 14.88 10.06
N GLY A 12 -30.87 15.09 9.30
CA GLY A 12 -30.26 14.04 8.50
C GLY A 12 -29.61 13.00 9.41
N ALA A 13 -30.12 11.77 9.38
CA ALA A 13 -29.48 10.64 10.04
C ALA A 13 -28.07 10.46 9.47
N LEU A 14 -27.06 10.73 10.30
CA LEU A 14 -25.67 10.37 10.04
C LEU A 14 -25.59 8.84 10.10
N SER A 15 -25.67 8.19 8.94
CA SER A 15 -25.26 6.80 8.80
C SER A 15 -23.83 6.67 9.30
N ALA A 16 -23.66 5.95 10.41
CA ALA A 16 -22.36 5.60 10.94
C ALA A 16 -21.64 4.69 9.94
N PHE A 17 -20.71 5.25 9.17
CA PHE A 17 -19.70 4.47 8.46
C PHE A 17 -18.77 3.83 9.50
N ALA A 18 -19.17 2.66 10.00
CA ALA A 18 -18.23 1.71 10.58
C ALA A 18 -17.20 1.36 9.49
N ALA A 19 -15.89 1.41 9.68
CA ALA A 19 -15.05 2.04 10.69
C ALA A 19 -13.85 2.59 9.90
N PRO A 20 -13.07 3.56 10.43
CA PRO A 20 -11.71 3.73 9.94
C PRO A 20 -11.02 2.38 10.19
N SER A 21 -10.85 1.58 9.12
CA SER A 21 -9.86 0.50 9.11
C SER A 21 -8.62 1.13 9.74
N LYS A 22 -8.09 0.51 10.80
CA LYS A 22 -6.92 1.02 11.53
C LYS A 22 -5.81 1.25 10.50
N ARG A 23 -5.75 2.45 9.94
CA ARG A 23 -4.56 3.01 9.32
C ARG A 23 -3.60 3.07 10.48
N GLN A 24 -2.77 2.03 10.58
CA GLN A 24 -1.83 1.93 11.67
C GLN A 24 -1.08 3.25 11.68
N SER A 25 -1.06 3.95 12.82
CA SER A 25 -0.34 5.23 12.96
C SER A 25 1.14 5.11 12.58
N ALA A 26 1.66 3.89 12.45
CA ALA A 26 2.97 3.54 11.94
C ALA A 26 3.17 3.74 10.41
N ASP A 27 2.10 3.86 9.59
CA ASP A 27 2.21 3.97 8.13
C ASP A 27 2.56 5.39 7.64
N ASN A 28 2.55 6.38 8.55
CA ASN A 28 2.75 7.82 8.30
C ASN A 28 1.90 8.37 7.15
N GLY A 29 0.76 7.74 6.83
CA GLY A 29 -0.10 8.11 5.72
C GLY A 29 0.32 7.58 4.35
N SER A 30 1.38 6.79 4.23
CA SER A 30 1.82 6.24 2.94
C SER A 30 0.73 5.40 2.25
N CYS A 31 0.00 4.58 3.01
CA CYS A 31 -1.17 3.86 2.51
C CYS A 31 -2.30 4.78 2.04
N ARG A 32 -2.50 5.91 2.73
CA ARG A 32 -3.49 6.90 2.29
C ARG A 32 -3.07 7.51 0.96
N ALA A 33 -1.81 7.85 0.79
CA ALA A 33 -1.30 8.38 -0.47
C ALA A 33 -1.48 7.39 -1.62
N LEU A 34 -1.13 6.11 -1.43
CA LEU A 34 -1.33 5.07 -2.44
C LEU A 34 -2.81 4.86 -2.76
N GLN A 35 -3.70 4.84 -1.75
CA GLN A 35 -5.14 4.75 -1.96
C GLN A 35 -5.69 5.93 -2.76
N THR A 36 -5.37 7.17 -2.36
CA THR A 36 -5.84 8.37 -3.04
C THR A 36 -5.34 8.41 -4.48
N THR A 37 -4.09 7.99 -4.71
CA THR A 37 -3.51 7.88 -6.06
C THR A 37 -4.20 6.81 -6.90
N CYS A 38 -4.50 5.66 -6.30
CA CYS A 38 -5.30 4.63 -6.95
C CYS A 38 -6.68 5.16 -7.34
N ALA A 39 -7.39 5.82 -6.41
CA ALA A 39 -8.71 6.40 -6.66
C ALA A 39 -8.71 7.43 -7.80
N GLY A 40 -7.65 8.23 -7.93
CA GLY A 40 -7.47 9.19 -9.02
C GLY A 40 -7.09 8.57 -10.37
N SER A 41 -6.56 7.34 -10.39
CA SER A 41 -5.99 6.72 -11.61
C SER A 41 -6.88 5.62 -12.20
N VAL A 42 -7.68 4.95 -11.38
CA VAL A 42 -8.50 3.81 -11.78
C VAL A 42 -9.70 4.24 -12.63
N LYS A 43 -10.36 3.33 -13.34
CA LYS A 43 -11.68 3.56 -13.96
C LYS A 43 -12.79 3.57 -12.93
N SER A 44 -13.94 4.15 -13.29
CA SER A 44 -15.11 4.24 -12.39
C SER A 44 -15.68 2.89 -11.97
N ASP A 45 -15.47 1.84 -12.77
CA ASP A 45 -15.90 0.47 -12.48
C ASP A 45 -14.82 -0.38 -11.77
N LEU A 46 -13.65 0.21 -11.47
CA LEU A 46 -12.48 -0.46 -10.90
C LEU A 46 -11.92 -1.61 -11.77
N SER A 47 -12.33 -1.74 -13.03
CA SER A 47 -11.95 -2.86 -13.91
C SER A 47 -10.45 -2.95 -14.20
N ASP A 48 -9.70 -1.87 -13.99
CA ASP A 48 -8.25 -1.79 -14.17
C ASP A 48 -7.48 -1.55 -12.87
N ALA A 49 -8.12 -1.74 -11.69
CA ALA A 49 -7.48 -1.54 -10.40
C ALA A 49 -6.18 -2.34 -10.28
N TRP A 50 -6.19 -3.61 -10.70
CA TRP A 50 -5.01 -4.49 -10.63
C TRP A 50 -4.01 -4.30 -11.78
N ASN A 51 -4.23 -3.30 -12.64
CA ASN A 51 -3.27 -2.85 -13.65
C ASN A 51 -2.57 -1.54 -13.26
N ILE A 52 -2.79 -1.03 -12.04
CA ILE A 52 -2.23 0.23 -11.55
C ILE A 52 -1.33 -0.06 -10.33
N LYS A 53 -0.05 0.38 -10.39
CA LYS A 53 0.92 0.14 -9.31
C LYS A 53 0.43 0.63 -7.95
N ALA A 54 -0.08 1.86 -7.89
CA ALA A 54 -0.58 2.45 -6.65
C ALA A 54 -1.74 1.64 -6.02
N CYS A 55 -2.60 1.03 -6.83
CA CYS A 55 -3.68 0.17 -6.34
C CYS A 55 -3.16 -1.15 -5.78
N VAL A 56 -2.21 -1.79 -6.47
CA VAL A 56 -1.58 -3.04 -6.00
C VAL A 56 -0.88 -2.80 -4.66
N PHE A 57 0.03 -1.82 -4.58
CA PHE A 57 0.74 -1.54 -3.33
C PHE A 57 -0.18 -0.97 -2.24
N GLY A 58 -1.16 -0.13 -2.59
CA GLY A 58 -2.15 0.36 -1.63
C GLY A 58 -3.00 -0.75 -1.03
N ALA A 59 -3.41 -1.75 -1.82
CA ALA A 59 -4.17 -2.89 -1.35
C ALA A 59 -3.37 -3.77 -0.37
N THR A 60 -2.06 -3.93 -0.58
CA THR A 60 -1.21 -4.72 0.32
C THR A 60 -1.06 -4.13 1.72
N CYS A 61 -1.23 -2.82 1.84
CA CYS A 61 -1.02 -2.11 3.10
C CYS A 61 -2.31 -1.80 3.84
N PHE A 62 -3.45 -2.18 3.27
CA PHE A 62 -4.74 -2.07 3.94
C PHE A 62 -4.86 -3.15 5.01
N GLY A 63 -5.07 -2.76 6.27
CA GLY A 63 -5.24 -3.71 7.37
C GLY A 63 -6.65 -4.31 7.41
N GLY A 64 -6.80 -5.44 8.12
CA GLY A 64 -8.09 -6.08 8.41
C GLY A 64 -8.14 -7.55 8.01
N GLN A 65 -9.32 -8.17 8.15
CA GLN A 65 -9.54 -9.57 7.72
C GLN A 65 -9.59 -9.72 6.19
N HIS A 66 -10.05 -8.67 5.48
CA HIS A 66 -10.20 -8.66 4.02
C HIS A 66 -9.47 -7.43 3.44
N PRO A 67 -8.13 -7.44 3.40
CA PRO A 67 -7.36 -6.25 3.08
C PRO A 67 -7.67 -5.70 1.69
N VAL A 68 -7.82 -6.59 0.70
CA VAL A 68 -8.01 -6.19 -0.71
C VAL A 68 -9.42 -5.64 -0.98
N ASP A 69 -10.49 -6.30 -0.56
CA ASP A 69 -11.87 -5.80 -0.73
C ASP A 69 -12.13 -4.56 0.15
N GLY A 70 -11.53 -4.50 1.34
CA GLY A 70 -11.54 -3.31 2.19
C GLY A 70 -10.88 -2.12 1.49
N PHE A 71 -9.76 -2.34 0.81
CA PHE A 71 -9.10 -1.33 -0.01
C PHE A 71 -9.97 -0.86 -1.17
N LEU A 72 -10.57 -1.78 -1.94
CA LEU A 72 -11.46 -1.44 -3.04
C LEU A 72 -12.66 -0.61 -2.57
N ALA A 73 -13.27 -0.96 -1.43
CA ALA A 73 -14.33 -0.17 -0.82
C ALA A 73 -13.88 1.25 -0.46
N ALA A 74 -12.66 1.38 0.07
CA ALA A 74 -12.10 2.69 0.42
C ALA A 74 -11.77 3.55 -0.82
N VAL A 75 -11.25 2.93 -1.89
CA VAL A 75 -11.04 3.58 -3.20
C VAL A 75 -12.37 4.02 -3.81
N TYR A 76 -13.38 3.14 -3.78
CA TYR A 76 -14.72 3.43 -4.30
C TYR A 76 -15.37 4.62 -3.58
N ALA A 77 -15.25 4.66 -2.25
CA ALA A 77 -15.73 5.76 -1.42
C ALA A 77 -14.97 7.06 -1.67
N ASP A 78 -13.63 7.03 -1.78
CA ASP A 78 -12.81 8.22 -2.08
C ASP A 78 -13.16 8.85 -3.44
N ARG A 79 -13.72 8.06 -4.38
CA ARG A 79 -14.24 8.55 -5.66
C ARG A 79 -15.63 9.18 -5.58
N GLY A 80 -16.28 9.14 -4.42
CA GLY A 80 -17.66 9.62 -4.25
C GLY A 80 -18.71 8.76 -4.96
N LEU A 81 -18.39 7.49 -5.26
CA LEU A 81 -19.34 6.56 -5.87
C LEU A 81 -20.29 6.00 -4.82
N SER A 82 -21.55 5.81 -5.20
CA SER A 82 -22.60 5.27 -4.34
C SER A 82 -22.85 3.79 -4.62
N GLY A 83 -23.13 3.01 -3.57
CA GLY A 83 -23.47 1.59 -3.67
C GLY A 83 -22.37 0.68 -3.13
N THR A 84 -22.42 -0.60 -3.52
CA THR A 84 -21.44 -1.59 -3.10
C THR A 84 -20.26 -1.58 -4.07
N ALA A 85 -19.05 -1.44 -3.54
CA ALA A 85 -17.83 -1.55 -4.33
C ALA A 85 -17.72 -2.95 -4.96
N PRO A 86 -17.18 -3.07 -6.19
CA PRO A 86 -16.97 -4.38 -6.80
C PRO A 86 -15.98 -5.19 -5.96
N GLN A 87 -16.25 -6.48 -5.83
CA GLN A 87 -15.36 -7.40 -5.12
C GLN A 87 -14.16 -7.80 -5.99
N SER A 88 -13.00 -7.98 -5.38
CA SER A 88 -11.74 -8.37 -6.03
C SER A 88 -11.86 -9.62 -6.90
N VAL A 89 -12.66 -10.60 -6.47
CA VAL A 89 -12.92 -11.84 -7.22
C VAL A 89 -13.54 -11.60 -8.60
N ASN A 90 -14.28 -10.50 -8.76
CA ASN A 90 -14.97 -10.12 -10.00
C ASN A 90 -14.14 -9.16 -10.87
N LEU A 91 -12.96 -8.75 -10.42
CA LEU A 91 -12.07 -7.87 -11.18
C LEU A 91 -11.04 -8.68 -11.98
N PRO A 92 -10.56 -8.16 -13.13
CA PRO A 92 -9.44 -8.75 -13.84
C PRO A 92 -8.19 -8.84 -12.97
N ARG A 93 -7.48 -9.96 -13.03
CA ARG A 93 -6.22 -10.21 -12.29
C ARG A 93 -5.14 -9.18 -12.63
N VAL A 94 -4.12 -9.11 -11.76
CA VAL A 94 -2.87 -8.41 -12.07
C VAL A 94 -2.34 -8.86 -13.43
N THR A 95 -2.06 -7.90 -14.31
CA THR A 95 -1.54 -8.19 -15.65
C THR A 95 -0.07 -8.56 -15.60
N THR A 96 0.39 -9.39 -16.54
CA THR A 96 1.81 -9.70 -16.70
C THR A 96 2.64 -8.44 -16.98
N SER A 97 2.08 -7.44 -17.68
CA SER A 97 2.75 -6.16 -17.92
C SER A 97 3.02 -5.41 -16.61
N LEU A 98 2.03 -5.30 -15.73
CA LEU A 98 2.22 -4.67 -14.43
C LEU A 98 3.21 -5.48 -13.59
N PHE A 99 3.07 -6.80 -13.56
CA PHE A 99 3.99 -7.68 -12.83
C PHE A 99 5.46 -7.50 -13.30
N ASN A 100 5.71 -7.50 -14.60
CA ASN A 100 7.05 -7.28 -15.17
C ASN A 100 7.60 -5.87 -14.89
N SER A 101 6.74 -4.90 -14.58
CA SER A 101 7.19 -3.56 -14.18
C SER A 101 7.60 -3.47 -12.70
N ILE A 102 7.36 -4.52 -11.92
CA ILE A 102 7.75 -4.68 -10.51
C ILE A 102 8.90 -5.69 -10.41
N SER A 103 8.76 -6.82 -11.10
CA SER A 103 9.76 -7.89 -11.17
C SER A 103 10.96 -7.50 -12.01
N THR A 104 12.18 -7.75 -11.52
CA THR A 104 13.42 -7.56 -12.29
C THR A 104 13.71 -8.69 -13.26
N ASP A 105 13.17 -9.89 -13.04
CA ASP A 105 13.41 -11.08 -13.87
C ASP A 105 12.20 -11.49 -14.73
N GLY A 106 11.06 -10.80 -14.56
CA GLY A 106 9.79 -11.10 -15.23
C GLY A 106 9.14 -12.42 -14.79
N LYS A 107 9.64 -13.05 -13.72
CA LYS A 107 9.18 -14.38 -13.25
C LYS A 107 8.67 -14.34 -11.83
N THR A 108 9.38 -13.64 -10.95
CA THR A 108 9.08 -13.58 -9.52
C THR A 108 9.17 -12.16 -8.98
N VAL A 109 8.47 -11.89 -7.88
CA VAL A 109 8.63 -10.66 -7.09
C VAL A 109 9.37 -11.03 -5.81
N SER A 110 10.62 -10.58 -5.70
CA SER A 110 11.39 -10.66 -4.46
C SER A 110 10.98 -9.55 -3.48
N GLN A 111 11.44 -9.65 -2.23
CA GLN A 111 11.26 -8.59 -1.25
C GLN A 111 11.80 -7.24 -1.74
N GLN A 112 12.98 -7.23 -2.37
CA GLN A 112 13.57 -5.99 -2.89
C GLN A 112 12.73 -5.41 -4.03
N ASN A 113 12.25 -6.25 -4.96
CA ASN A 113 11.34 -5.79 -6.02
C ASN A 113 10.07 -5.14 -5.45
N PHE A 114 9.53 -5.72 -4.38
CA PHE A 114 8.35 -5.19 -3.71
C PHE A 114 8.63 -3.84 -3.03
N ILE A 115 9.73 -3.74 -2.28
CA ILE A 115 10.18 -2.48 -1.65
C ILE A 115 10.37 -1.39 -2.71
N ASP A 116 11.14 -1.67 -3.75
CA ASP A 116 11.44 -0.71 -4.81
C ASP A 116 10.15 -0.24 -5.51
N GLY A 117 9.24 -1.18 -5.79
CA GLY A 117 7.95 -0.86 -6.39
C GLY A 117 7.05 -0.02 -5.48
N TYR A 118 7.02 -0.30 -4.18
CA TYR A 118 6.25 0.45 -3.18
C TYR A 118 6.74 1.90 -3.09
N TYR A 119 8.05 2.10 -2.89
CA TYR A 119 8.63 3.43 -2.81
C TYR A 119 8.54 4.19 -4.13
N SER A 120 8.77 3.53 -5.27
CA SER A 120 8.58 4.15 -6.60
C SER A 120 7.14 4.63 -6.82
N SER A 121 6.15 3.93 -6.26
CA SER A 121 4.74 4.34 -6.35
C SER A 121 4.44 5.56 -5.48
N LEU A 122 5.13 5.73 -4.35
CA LEU A 122 5.03 6.93 -3.49
C LEU A 122 5.81 8.12 -4.04
N ASP A 123 6.92 7.89 -4.74
CA ASP A 123 7.66 8.96 -5.42
C ASP A 123 6.76 9.70 -6.42
N ALA A 124 5.88 8.98 -7.11
CA ALA A 124 4.89 9.56 -8.02
C ALA A 124 3.89 10.50 -7.31
N THR A 125 3.73 10.37 -5.98
CA THR A 125 2.80 11.17 -5.17
C THR A 125 3.51 12.23 -4.32
N GLY A 126 4.85 12.19 -4.24
CA GLY A 126 5.64 12.99 -3.31
C GLY A 126 5.55 12.54 -1.85
N GLY A 127 5.20 11.26 -1.61
CA GLY A 127 4.99 10.71 -0.26
C GLY A 127 3.60 10.99 0.32
N PRO A 128 3.43 10.92 1.66
CA PRO A 128 4.46 10.65 2.68
C PRO A 128 5.01 9.23 2.62
N TYR A 129 6.26 9.08 3.06
CA TYR A 129 6.95 7.79 3.10
C TYR A 129 6.82 7.14 4.48
N PRO A 130 6.81 5.79 4.56
CA PRO A 130 6.94 5.11 5.85
C PRO A 130 8.23 5.53 6.55
N THR A 131 8.18 5.72 7.87
CA THR A 131 9.37 6.05 8.70
C THR A 131 10.38 4.92 8.80
N SER A 132 10.00 3.69 8.44
CA SER A 132 10.87 2.52 8.46
C SER A 132 10.59 1.62 7.26
N ALA A 133 11.66 1.14 6.62
CA ALA A 133 11.56 0.11 5.58
C ALA A 133 11.01 -1.22 6.12
N GLN A 134 11.16 -1.48 7.42
CA GLN A 134 10.61 -2.69 8.06
C GLN A 134 9.10 -2.79 7.88
N TYR A 135 8.39 -1.65 7.87
CA TYR A 135 6.97 -1.63 7.58
C TYR A 135 6.65 -2.29 6.22
N VAL A 136 7.37 -1.91 5.17
CA VAL A 136 7.17 -2.45 3.81
C VAL A 136 7.61 -3.92 3.72
N ILE A 137 8.65 -4.30 4.47
CA ILE A 137 9.07 -5.70 4.62
C ILE A 137 7.96 -6.54 5.23
N ASP A 138 7.31 -6.06 6.29
CA ASP A 138 6.21 -6.77 6.95
C ASP A 138 4.99 -6.92 6.01
N LEU A 139 4.70 -5.92 5.18
CA LEU A 139 3.67 -6.02 4.14
C LEU A 139 3.98 -7.13 3.14
N PHE A 140 5.23 -7.22 2.68
CA PHE A 140 5.65 -8.31 1.80
C PHE A 140 5.57 -9.67 2.50
N GLY A 141 5.91 -9.74 3.79
CA GLY A 141 5.74 -10.92 4.63
C GLY A 141 4.29 -11.41 4.68
N ASN A 142 3.31 -10.51 4.76
CA ASN A 142 1.88 -10.87 4.69
C ASN A 142 1.49 -11.47 3.32
N LEU A 143 2.06 -10.94 2.24
CA LEU A 143 1.86 -11.51 0.90
C LEU A 143 2.49 -12.90 0.80
N GLN A 144 3.69 -13.09 1.33
CA GLN A 144 4.35 -14.39 1.36
C GLN A 144 3.57 -15.42 2.18
N ASP A 145 3.06 -15.04 3.35
CA ASP A 145 2.24 -15.91 4.20
C ASP A 145 0.97 -16.37 3.47
N TRP A 146 0.27 -15.43 2.82
CA TRP A 146 -0.93 -15.77 2.09
C TRP A 146 -0.64 -16.68 0.89
N THR A 147 0.41 -16.36 0.13
CA THR A 147 0.78 -17.10 -1.07
C THR A 147 1.49 -18.43 -0.81
N ALA A 148 1.87 -18.73 0.43
CA ALA A 148 2.71 -19.88 0.83
C ALA A 148 4.16 -19.84 0.32
N PHE A 149 4.73 -18.66 0.03
CA PHE A 149 6.12 -18.49 -0.42
C PHE A 149 7.00 -17.91 0.68
N CYS A 150 7.12 -18.67 1.76
CA CYS A 150 7.75 -18.26 3.00
C CYS A 150 9.25 -17.99 2.80
N ASN A 151 9.66 -16.73 2.98
CA ASN A 151 11.04 -16.28 2.74
C ASN A 151 11.52 -16.54 1.30
N ALA A 152 10.62 -16.64 0.34
CA ALA A 152 10.91 -16.89 -1.07
C ALA A 152 10.26 -15.83 -1.98
N ALA A 153 10.80 -15.65 -3.19
CA ALA A 153 10.18 -14.78 -4.17
C ALA A 153 8.84 -15.36 -4.65
N ILE A 154 7.85 -14.50 -4.84
CA ILE A 154 6.48 -14.91 -5.19
C ILE A 154 6.36 -14.98 -6.72
N PRO A 155 6.01 -16.13 -7.32
CA PRO A 155 5.79 -16.24 -8.76
C PRO A 155 4.51 -15.51 -9.20
N PHE A 156 4.44 -15.13 -10.47
CA PHE A 156 3.35 -14.34 -11.04
C PHE A 156 1.94 -14.84 -10.68
N GLN A 157 1.68 -16.15 -10.82
CA GLN A 157 0.34 -16.70 -10.58
C GLN A 157 -0.12 -16.45 -9.14
N ASN A 158 0.74 -16.74 -8.16
CA ASN A 158 0.42 -16.55 -6.75
C ASN A 158 0.30 -15.07 -6.38
N PHE A 159 1.15 -14.21 -6.97
CA PHE A 159 1.04 -12.76 -6.79
C PHE A 159 -0.31 -12.24 -7.32
N ALA A 160 -0.71 -12.65 -8.52
CA ALA A 160 -1.99 -12.25 -9.10
C ALA A 160 -3.20 -12.85 -8.35
N ASP A 161 -3.07 -14.07 -7.81
CA ASP A 161 -4.12 -14.71 -7.00
C ASP A 161 -4.36 -13.98 -5.68
N TYR A 162 -3.32 -13.44 -5.04
CA TYR A 162 -3.49 -12.66 -3.82
C TYR A 162 -4.47 -11.50 -4.02
N PHE A 163 -4.32 -10.71 -5.09
CA PHE A 163 -5.20 -9.56 -5.34
C PHE A 163 -6.59 -9.92 -5.83
N GLN A 164 -6.81 -11.14 -6.30
CA GLN A 164 -8.14 -11.57 -6.72
C GLN A 164 -8.89 -12.31 -5.61
N TYR A 165 -8.20 -13.13 -4.81
CA TYR A 165 -8.85 -14.12 -3.96
C TYR A 165 -8.61 -13.94 -2.46
N SER A 166 -7.64 -13.12 -2.03
CA SER A 166 -7.29 -13.01 -0.60
C SER A 166 -8.41 -12.50 0.30
N SER A 167 -9.42 -11.84 -0.27
CA SER A 167 -10.61 -11.43 0.48
C SER A 167 -11.66 -12.53 0.61
N SER A 168 -11.61 -13.57 -0.22
CA SER A 168 -12.56 -14.71 -0.19
C SER A 168 -11.96 -16.00 0.35
N VAL A 169 -10.63 -16.11 0.36
CA VAL A 169 -9.90 -17.31 0.74
C VAL A 169 -8.90 -16.95 1.82
N SER A 170 -9.05 -17.58 2.97
CA SER A 170 -8.06 -17.55 4.04
C SER A 170 -6.92 -18.51 3.70
N SER A 171 -5.70 -18.07 3.95
CA SER A 171 -4.51 -18.92 3.87
C SER A 171 -3.58 -18.54 5.01
N SER A 172 -2.98 -19.55 5.64
CA SER A 172 -1.99 -19.38 6.70
C SER A 172 -0.97 -20.49 6.49
N ASN A 173 -0.05 -20.26 5.57
CA ASN A 173 0.81 -21.32 5.05
C ASN A 173 2.26 -21.14 5.45
N CYS A 174 2.66 -19.94 5.88
CA CYS A 174 4.00 -19.72 6.41
C CYS A 174 4.11 -19.94 7.89
N GLY A 175 3.09 -20.61 8.46
CA GLY A 175 3.04 -21.23 9.77
C GLY A 175 4.08 -20.61 10.64
N VAL A 176 3.74 -19.46 11.25
CA VAL A 176 4.52 -18.97 12.39
C VAL A 176 4.83 -20.23 13.16
N ALA A 177 6.11 -20.60 13.16
CA ALA A 177 6.61 -21.54 14.12
C ALA A 177 6.35 -20.79 15.41
N THR A 178 5.15 -20.96 15.96
CA THR A 178 4.88 -20.86 17.37
C THR A 178 5.93 -21.81 17.89
N ALA A 179 7.11 -21.24 18.19
CA ALA A 179 8.17 -21.91 18.89
C ALA A 179 7.42 -22.45 20.09
N GLY A 180 7.12 -23.76 20.05
CA GLY A 180 6.42 -24.43 21.09
C GLY A 180 7.25 -24.13 22.31
N ILE A 181 6.76 -23.19 23.12
CA ILE A 181 7.15 -23.12 24.51
C ILE A 181 6.77 -24.51 24.99
N LEU A 182 7.78 -25.36 25.10
CA LEU A 182 7.70 -26.64 25.76
C LEU A 182 6.95 -26.36 27.06
N SER A 183 5.70 -26.81 27.14
CA SER A 183 5.00 -26.86 28.42
C SER A 183 5.91 -27.61 29.39
N PRO A 184 6.20 -27.04 30.57
CA PRO A 184 6.95 -27.76 31.59
C PRO A 184 6.16 -29.00 31.98
N VAL A 185 6.82 -30.16 31.92
CA VAL A 185 6.36 -31.38 32.56
C VAL A 185 6.19 -31.08 34.05
N THR A 186 4.95 -30.95 34.49
CA THR A 186 4.61 -31.00 35.92
C THR A 186 4.90 -32.41 36.42
N SER A 187 6.03 -32.57 37.10
CA SER A 187 6.24 -33.65 38.06
C SER A 187 6.55 -33.00 39.40
N GLU A 188 5.49 -32.74 40.15
CA GLU A 188 5.58 -32.45 41.58
C GLU A 188 5.81 -33.77 42.31
N ALA A 189 7.00 -33.95 42.86
CA ALA A 189 7.21 -34.71 44.09
C ALA A 189 8.44 -34.15 44.82
N SER A 190 8.12 -33.44 45.91
CA SER A 190 8.95 -32.92 46.98
C SER A 190 10.34 -33.54 47.18
N ALA A 191 11.36 -32.69 47.18
CA ALA A 191 12.39 -32.68 48.21
C ALA A 191 13.14 -31.34 48.26
N VAL A 192 13.00 -30.72 49.43
CA VAL A 192 13.91 -29.76 50.08
C VAL A 192 15.37 -30.00 49.69
N PHE A 193 16.13 -28.98 49.29
CA PHE A 193 17.48 -28.74 49.82
C PHE A 193 17.99 -27.31 49.56
N THR A 194 18.70 -26.88 50.59
CA THR A 194 19.27 -25.59 50.94
C THR A 194 20.40 -25.12 50.02
N SER A 195 20.53 -23.79 49.88
CA SER A 195 21.75 -22.96 49.71
C SER A 195 23.05 -23.63 49.24
N VAL A 196 23.73 -23.02 48.25
CA VAL A 196 25.12 -22.54 48.40
C VAL A 196 25.56 -21.68 47.19
N LEU A 197 26.26 -20.62 47.57
CA LEU A 197 27.15 -19.68 46.90
C LEU A 197 27.54 -19.82 45.41
N ALA A 198 27.55 -18.63 44.80
CA ALA A 198 28.65 -18.02 44.04
C ALA A 198 29.34 -18.83 42.93
N SER A 199 29.21 -18.34 41.69
CA SER A 199 30.30 -18.34 40.72
C SER A 199 30.11 -17.22 39.69
N THR A 200 30.95 -16.22 39.83
CA THR A 200 31.48 -15.32 38.80
C THR A 200 31.81 -16.03 37.49
N PHE A 201 31.33 -15.52 36.36
CA PHE A 201 31.94 -15.67 35.03
C PHE A 201 31.60 -14.41 34.23
N THR A 202 32.45 -13.39 34.27
CA THR A 202 33.52 -13.12 33.27
C THR A 202 32.98 -12.81 31.89
N SER A 203 32.79 -11.52 31.66
CA SER A 203 32.63 -10.88 30.35
C SER A 203 33.78 -11.26 29.42
N ARG A 204 33.45 -11.75 28.21
CA ARG A 204 34.41 -11.85 27.11
C ARG A 204 34.01 -10.85 26.03
N ALA A 205 34.73 -9.73 26.03
CA ALA A 205 34.82 -8.81 24.92
C ALA A 205 35.80 -9.35 23.86
N SER A 206 35.63 -8.82 22.65
CA SER A 206 36.61 -8.74 21.57
C SER A 206 36.81 -9.97 20.68
N SER A 207 36.39 -9.82 19.42
CA SER A 207 37.35 -9.84 18.31
C SER A 207 36.82 -8.98 17.16
N ALA A 208 37.57 -7.92 16.88
CA ALA A 208 37.48 -7.12 15.67
C ALA A 208 37.89 -7.98 14.46
N VAL A 209 37.10 -7.93 13.39
CA VAL A 209 37.52 -8.41 12.08
C VAL A 209 37.91 -7.20 11.25
N THR A 210 39.20 -7.15 10.97
CA THR A 210 39.91 -6.20 10.12
C THR A 210 39.49 -6.31 8.66
N SER A 211 39.40 -5.15 8.03
CA SER A 211 39.19 -4.85 6.62
C SER A 211 40.02 -5.66 5.63
N GLN A 212 39.43 -6.01 4.49
CA GLN A 212 40.13 -6.03 3.22
C GLN A 212 39.36 -5.23 2.17
N VAL A 213 39.92 -4.07 1.85
CA VAL A 213 39.63 -3.26 0.67
C VAL A 213 40.40 -3.89 -0.49
N SER A 214 39.70 -4.36 -1.52
CA SER A 214 40.30 -4.65 -2.83
C SER A 214 39.86 -3.57 -3.80
N SER A 215 40.74 -2.59 -4.02
CA SER A 215 40.64 -1.61 -5.09
C SER A 215 41.14 -2.23 -6.39
N VAL A 216 40.22 -2.59 -7.28
CA VAL A 216 40.57 -2.94 -8.67
C VAL A 216 40.67 -1.64 -9.46
N SER A 217 41.91 -1.23 -9.72
CA SER A 217 42.23 -0.23 -10.74
C SER A 217 42.10 -0.88 -12.11
N ALA A 218 41.13 -0.41 -12.91
CA ALA A 218 41.09 -0.70 -14.34
C ALA A 218 41.33 0.61 -15.11
N SER A 219 42.56 0.74 -15.59
CA SER A 219 42.99 1.68 -16.61
C SER A 219 42.40 1.31 -17.96
N VAL A 220 41.59 2.18 -18.57
CA VAL A 220 41.18 2.07 -19.97
C VAL A 220 41.60 3.35 -20.71
N PRO A 221 42.26 3.22 -21.88
CA PRO A 221 42.96 4.32 -22.55
C PRO A 221 42.03 5.26 -23.33
N SER A 222 42.41 6.53 -23.30
CA SER A 222 42.05 7.57 -24.27
C SER A 222 42.41 7.15 -25.69
N SER A 223 41.48 7.29 -26.64
CA SER A 223 41.73 7.85 -27.98
C SER A 223 40.43 8.01 -28.78
N ALA A 224 40.50 8.93 -29.75
CA ALA A 224 39.54 9.24 -30.81
C ALA A 224 38.44 10.26 -30.51
N VAL A 225 38.90 11.51 -30.43
CA VAL A 225 38.26 12.72 -30.94
C VAL A 225 37.67 12.48 -32.34
N THR A 226 36.40 12.79 -32.55
CA THR A 226 35.89 13.28 -33.85
C THR A 226 34.84 14.35 -33.58
N SER A 227 35.26 15.57 -33.88
CA SER A 227 34.49 16.79 -33.90
C SER A 227 33.55 16.84 -35.11
N ARG A 228 32.29 17.26 -34.89
CA ARG A 228 31.59 18.05 -35.90
C ARG A 228 30.72 19.10 -35.23
N ALA A 229 31.11 20.34 -35.50
CA ALA A 229 30.47 21.55 -35.05
C ALA A 229 29.31 21.96 -35.95
N SER A 230 28.49 22.84 -35.39
CA SER A 230 27.72 23.91 -36.05
C SER A 230 26.33 23.58 -36.59
N GLN A 231 25.31 24.05 -35.86
CA GLN A 231 24.37 25.10 -36.29
C GLN A 231 23.54 25.53 -35.05
N VAL A 232 23.86 26.65 -34.39
CA VAL A 232 23.41 28.03 -34.65
C VAL A 232 21.89 28.22 -34.46
N SER A 233 21.58 28.76 -33.27
CA SER A 233 20.67 29.87 -32.98
C SER A 233 19.27 29.91 -33.60
N SER A 234 18.25 29.96 -32.74
CA SER A 234 17.55 31.24 -32.50
C SER A 234 16.72 31.17 -31.22
N ALA A 235 16.91 32.20 -30.40
CA ALA A 235 16.13 32.51 -29.22
C ALA A 235 14.72 32.97 -29.60
N VAL A 236 13.71 32.52 -28.85
CA VAL A 236 12.44 33.24 -28.74
C VAL A 236 12.13 33.38 -27.25
N THR A 237 12.40 34.59 -26.77
CA THR A 237 11.83 35.19 -25.58
C THR A 237 10.34 35.44 -25.83
N SER A 238 9.45 34.94 -24.97
CA SER A 238 8.09 35.45 -24.76
C SER A 238 7.59 34.85 -23.44
N ALA A 239 7.79 35.56 -22.32
CA ALA A 239 6.82 36.49 -21.73
C ALA A 239 5.54 35.78 -21.23
N LEU A 240 5.42 35.74 -19.89
CA LEU A 240 4.21 35.46 -19.12
C LEU A 240 3.00 36.28 -19.64
N PRO A 241 1.78 35.77 -19.40
CA PRO A 241 1.03 36.42 -18.32
C PRO A 241 0.36 35.43 -17.36
N ALA A 242 0.32 35.88 -16.10
CA ALA A 242 -0.58 35.38 -15.08
C ALA A 242 -2.05 35.63 -15.49
N SER A 243 -2.90 34.61 -15.34
CA SER A 243 -4.37 34.74 -15.26
C SER A 243 -4.87 33.46 -14.60
N ALA A 244 -5.25 33.54 -13.32
CA ALA A 244 -6.61 33.85 -12.86
C ALA A 244 -7.33 32.55 -12.47
N VAL A 245 -7.27 32.28 -11.17
CA VAL A 245 -8.13 31.34 -10.45
C VAL A 245 -9.58 31.73 -10.73
N THR A 246 -10.33 30.85 -11.39
CA THR A 246 -11.79 30.94 -11.49
C THR A 246 -12.38 29.66 -10.90
N SER A 247 -12.78 29.76 -9.64
CA SER A 247 -13.65 28.80 -8.96
C SER A 247 -15.06 28.92 -9.55
N ARG A 248 -15.50 27.89 -10.28
CA ARG A 248 -16.90 27.76 -10.73
C ARG A 248 -17.58 26.67 -9.91
N ALA A 249 -18.37 27.08 -8.93
CA ALA A 249 -19.38 26.25 -8.29
C ALA A 249 -20.55 26.10 -9.28
N SER A 250 -20.80 24.88 -9.73
CA SER A 250 -21.99 24.53 -10.51
C SER A 250 -23.03 23.93 -9.56
N SER A 251 -23.99 24.75 -9.13
CA SER A 251 -25.23 24.26 -8.51
C SER A 251 -26.18 23.81 -9.62
N ALA A 252 -26.42 22.50 -9.70
CA ALA A 252 -27.50 21.95 -10.51
C ALA A 252 -28.80 21.98 -9.69
N VAL A 253 -29.76 22.78 -10.15
CA VAL A 253 -31.15 22.78 -9.69
C VAL A 253 -31.87 21.61 -10.37
N ALA A 254 -32.24 20.60 -9.61
CA ALA A 254 -33.14 19.53 -10.06
C ALA A 254 -34.56 19.86 -9.59
N THR A 255 -35.42 20.21 -10.54
CA THR A 255 -36.87 20.34 -10.36
C THR A 255 -37.49 18.94 -10.44
N ALA A 256 -38.26 18.53 -9.43
CA ALA A 256 -39.06 17.31 -9.45
C ALA A 256 -40.56 17.63 -9.24
N PRO A 257 -41.49 16.86 -9.84
CA PRO A 257 -42.91 17.18 -9.91
C PRO A 257 -43.69 16.77 -8.65
N SER A 258 -44.70 17.57 -8.29
CA SER A 258 -45.69 17.26 -7.25
C SER A 258 -46.69 16.21 -7.73
N VAL A 259 -46.85 15.14 -6.96
CA VAL A 259 -47.95 14.17 -7.08
C VAL A 259 -49.04 14.57 -6.09
N GLU A 260 -50.23 14.84 -6.63
CA GLU A 260 -51.45 15.20 -5.92
C GLU A 260 -52.19 13.91 -5.53
N THR A 261 -52.33 13.65 -4.23
CA THR A 261 -53.16 12.54 -3.70
C THR A 261 -54.47 13.12 -3.21
N THR A 262 -55.52 12.97 -4.00
CA THR A 262 -56.91 13.22 -3.59
C THR A 262 -57.42 11.99 -2.84
N ALA A 263 -57.81 12.17 -1.58
CA ALA A 263 -58.54 11.17 -0.80
C ALA A 263 -60.05 11.46 -0.89
N ALA A 264 -60.83 10.39 -1.08
CA ALA A 264 -62.26 10.31 -0.79
C ALA A 264 -62.49 9.03 0.04
#